data_AF-A0A661YAQ8-F1
#
_entry.id   AF-A0A661YAQ8-F1
#
_cell.length_a   1.000
_cell.length_b   1.000
_cell.length_c   1.000
_cell.angle_alpha   90.00
_cell.angle_beta   90.00
_cell.angle_gamma   90.00
#
_symmetry.space_group_name_H-M   'P 1'
#
loop_
_entity.id
_entity.type
_entity.pdbx_description
1 polymer ?
#
loop_
_entity_poly.entity_id
_entity_poly.type
_entity_poly.pdbx_seq_one_letter_code
_entity_poly.pdbx_strand_id
1 'polypeptide(L)'
;MQKIKFYIFLMLKGMAMGAANVIPGVSGGTIALITEIFERLINAIKSFDLRAVRLLLTGKFGEFARYTDLYFLLAIATGIFIAIVSLPRL
;
A
#
# COMPACT_ATOMS: atom_id res chain seq x y z
N MET A 1 -5.94 -14.42 16.74
CA MET A 1 -4.59 -13.89 17.04
C MET A 1 -3.67 -13.73 15.82
N GLN A 2 -3.78 -14.53 14.75
CA GLN A 2 -2.91 -14.45 13.56
C GLN A 2 -3.14 -13.22 12.67
N LYS A 3 -4.40 -12.79 12.48
CA LYS A 3 -4.74 -11.63 11.62
C LYS A 3 -4.15 -10.30 12.11
N ILE A 4 -4.14 -10.07 13.43
CA ILE A 4 -3.62 -8.83 14.02
C ILE A 4 -2.10 -8.71 13.79
N LYS A 5 -1.35 -9.79 14.02
CA LYS A 5 0.09 -9.81 13.74
C LYS A 5 0.39 -9.54 12.26
N PHE A 6 -0.43 -10.09 11.36
CA PHE A 6 -0.30 -9.84 9.92
C PHE A 6 -0.52 -8.36 9.56
N TYR A 7 -1.57 -7.72 10.08
CA TYR A 7 -1.82 -6.30 9.82
C TYR A 7 -0.76 -5.38 10.43
N ILE A 8 -0.26 -5.71 11.63
CA ILE A 8 0.86 -4.98 12.25
C ILE A 8 2.12 -5.09 11.39
N PHE A 9 2.43 -6.28 10.88
CA PHE A 9 3.59 -6.49 10.01
C PHE A 9 3.45 -5.75 8.67
N LEU A 10 2.23 -5.69 8.11
CA LEU A 10 1.93 -4.91 6.92
C LEU A 10 2.13 -3.41 7.17
N MET A 11 1.72 -2.91 8.33
CA MET A 11 1.87 -1.52 8.73
C MET A 11 3.36 -1.14 8.88
N LEU A 12 4.17 -2.02 9.47
CA LEU A 12 5.63 -1.82 9.58
C LEU A 12 6.31 -1.79 8.20
N LYS A 13 5.90 -2.64 7.26
CA LYS A 13 6.39 -2.60 5.88
C LYS A 13 6.02 -1.29 5.18
N GLY A 14 4.80 -0.80 5.38
CA GLY A 14 4.35 0.51 4.88
C GLY A 14 5.16 1.68 5.45
N MET A 15 5.47 1.63 6.75
CA MET A 15 6.36 2.62 7.40
C MET A 15 7.78 2.58 6.80
N ALA A 16 8.34 1.40 6.53
CA ALA A 16 9.65 1.26 5.92
C ALA A 16 9.70 1.82 4.48
N MET A 17 8.67 1.57 3.66
CA MET A 17 8.54 2.20 2.33
C MET A 17 8.42 3.72 2.42
N GLY A 18 7.66 4.21 3.41
CA GLY A 18 7.52 5.64 3.66
C GLY A 18 8.82 6.31 4.05
N ALA A 19 9.57 5.70 4.99
CA ALA A 19 10.86 6.20 5.45
C ALA A 19 11.87 6.29 4.30
N ALA A 20 11.85 5.33 3.38
CA ALA A 20 12.67 5.37 2.18
C ALA A 20 12.36 6.54 1.25
N ASN A 21 11.11 6.99 1.14
CA ASN A 21 10.78 8.18 0.35
C ASN A 21 11.27 9.49 0.99
N VAL A 22 11.61 9.49 2.28
CA VAL A 22 12.14 10.67 2.98
C VAL A 22 13.67 10.70 2.93
N ILE A 23 14.34 9.56 2.77
CA ILE A 23 15.80 9.48 2.69
C ILE A 23 16.25 9.73 1.23
N PRO A 24 16.99 10.81 0.95
CA PRO A 24 17.49 11.08 -0.40
C PRO A 24 18.34 9.91 -0.91
N GLY A 25 18.00 9.38 -2.09
CA GLY A 25 18.71 8.26 -2.72
C GLY A 25 18.17 6.86 -2.42
N VAL A 26 17.09 6.70 -1.63
CA VAL A 26 16.42 5.40 -1.42
C VAL A 26 15.15 5.30 -2.27
N SER A 27 15.08 4.30 -3.15
CA SER A 27 13.90 4.06 -3.99
C SER A 27 12.83 3.26 -3.24
N GLY A 28 11.63 3.81 -3.08
CA GLY A 28 10.48 3.09 -2.52
C GLY A 28 10.17 1.78 -3.25
N GLY A 29 10.45 1.70 -4.56
CA GLY A 29 10.32 0.46 -5.35
C GLY A 29 11.30 -0.64 -4.92
N THR A 30 12.54 -0.27 -4.55
CA THR A 30 13.54 -1.23 -4.05
C THR A 30 13.15 -1.76 -2.67
N ILE A 31 12.61 -0.91 -1.79
CA ILE A 31 12.10 -1.37 -0.49
C ILE A 31 10.89 -2.27 -0.66
N ALA A 32 9.96 -1.94 -1.56
CA ALA A 32 8.84 -2.82 -1.88
C ALA A 32 9.30 -4.19 -2.40
N LEU A 33 10.40 -4.23 -3.18
CA LEU A 33 10.98 -5.47 -3.70
C LEU A 33 11.61 -6.30 -2.58
N ILE A 34 12.47 -5.69 -1.75
CA ILE A 34 13.14 -6.35 -0.61
C ILE A 34 12.12 -6.83 0.42
N THR A 35 11.02 -6.08 0.62
CA THR A 35 9.95 -6.45 1.56
C THR A 35 8.90 -7.38 0.96
N GLU A 36 9.10 -7.86 -0.26
CA GLU A 36 8.25 -8.83 -0.99
C GLU A 36 6.80 -8.35 -1.21
N ILE A 37 6.56 -7.05 -1.17
CA ILE A 37 5.24 -6.46 -1.44
C ILE A 37 5.13 -5.87 -2.84
N PHE A 38 6.24 -5.82 -3.60
CA PHE A 38 6.30 -5.22 -4.92
C PHE A 38 5.30 -5.84 -5.90
N GLU A 39 5.28 -7.17 -6.03
CA GLU A 39 4.36 -7.84 -6.95
C GLU A 39 2.90 -7.57 -6.58
N ARG A 40 2.58 -7.65 -5.29
CA ARG A 40 1.24 -7.35 -4.78
C ARG A 40 0.83 -5.90 -5.04
N LEU A 41 1.77 -4.96 -4.88
CA LEU A 41 1.56 -3.55 -5.18
C LEU A 41 1.29 -3.30 -6.66
N ILE A 42 2.11 -3.87 -7.55
CA ILE A 42 1.90 -3.75 -8.99
C ILE A 42 0.56 -4.37 -9.40
N ASN A 43 0.20 -5.54 -8.85
CA ASN A 43 -1.07 -6.19 -9.16
C ASN A 43 -2.28 -5.39 -8.63
N ALA A 44 -2.19 -4.84 -7.43
CA ALA A 44 -3.22 -3.97 -6.86
C ALA A 44 -3.39 -2.68 -7.69
N ILE A 45 -2.31 -2.08 -8.18
CA ILE A 45 -2.41 -0.91 -9.08
C ILE A 45 -3.01 -1.31 -10.44
N LYS A 46 -2.55 -2.42 -11.02
CA LYS A 46 -3.07 -2.93 -12.31
C LYS A 46 -4.55 -3.29 -12.27
N SER A 47 -5.06 -3.68 -11.10
CA SER A 47 -6.47 -4.03 -10.91
C SER A 47 -7.43 -2.83 -10.98
N PHE A 48 -6.94 -1.60 -11.07
CA PHE A 48 -7.77 -0.42 -11.41
C PHE A 48 -8.04 -0.35 -12.91
N ASP A 49 -8.74 -1.37 -13.43
CA ASP A 49 -9.14 -1.49 -14.83
C ASP A 49 -10.63 -1.11 -15.03
N LEU A 50 -11.15 -1.36 -16.24
CA LEU A 50 -12.57 -1.11 -16.55
C LEU A 50 -13.52 -1.89 -15.62
N ARG A 51 -13.10 -3.05 -15.09
CA ARG A 51 -13.91 -3.83 -14.16
C ARG A 51 -13.98 -3.14 -12.80
N ALA A 52 -12.88 -2.60 -12.29
CA ALA A 52 -12.89 -1.80 -11.07
C ALA A 52 -13.82 -0.58 -11.21
N VAL A 53 -13.74 0.15 -12.33
CA VAL A 53 -14.63 1.28 -12.61
C VAL A 53 -16.10 0.84 -12.63
N ARG A 54 -16.40 -0.28 -13.31
CA ARG A 54 -17.76 -0.83 -13.34
C ARG A 54 -18.26 -1.24 -11.95
N LEU A 55 -17.41 -1.86 -11.12
CA LEU A 55 -17.76 -2.22 -9.74
C LEU A 55 -18.07 -0.98 -8.89
N LEU A 56 -17.32 0.11 -9.10
CA LEU A 56 -17.56 1.39 -8.44
C LEU A 56 -18.90 2.02 -8.88
N LEU A 57 -19.15 2.08 -10.19
CA LEU A 57 -20.38 2.66 -10.77
C LEU A 57 -21.64 1.85 -10.44
N THR A 58 -21.51 0.54 -10.24
CA THR A 58 -22.62 -0.35 -9.85
C THR A 58 -22.85 -0.37 -8.33
N GLY A 59 -22.11 0.44 -7.56
CA GLY A 59 -22.26 0.55 -6.09
C GLY A 59 -21.74 -0.66 -5.32
N LYS A 60 -20.99 -1.57 -5.97
CA LYS A 60 -20.45 -2.79 -5.37
C LYS A 60 -19.13 -2.54 -4.63
N PHE A 61 -19.14 -1.62 -3.66
CA PHE A 61 -17.94 -1.17 -2.96
C PHE A 61 -17.17 -2.31 -2.25
N GLY A 62 -17.87 -3.32 -1.73
CA GLY A 62 -17.21 -4.47 -1.10
C GLY A 62 -16.45 -5.37 -2.08
N GLU A 63 -17.00 -5.58 -3.28
CA GLU A 63 -16.33 -6.33 -4.36
C GLU A 63 -15.20 -5.49 -4.97
N PHE A 64 -15.42 -4.18 -5.15
CA PHE A 64 -14.38 -3.24 -5.58
C PHE A 64 -13.18 -3.29 -4.63
N ALA A 65 -13.40 -3.13 -3.33
CA ALA A 65 -12.32 -3.09 -2.35
C ALA A 65 -11.50 -4.40 -2.31
N ARG A 66 -12.16 -5.54 -2.54
CA ARG A 66 -11.48 -6.85 -2.66
C ARG A 66 -10.74 -6.99 -3.98
N TYR A 67 -11.36 -6.55 -5.08
CA TYR A 67 -10.79 -6.65 -6.41
C TYR A 67 -9.55 -5.78 -6.56
N THR A 68 -9.58 -4.56 -6.00
CA THR A 68 -8.46 -3.61 -6.09
C THR A 68 -7.42 -3.76 -4.99
N ASP A 69 -7.58 -4.76 -4.10
CA ASP A 69 -6.81 -4.91 -2.86
C ASP A 69 -6.70 -3.59 -2.06
N LEU A 70 -7.83 -2.88 -1.95
CA LEU A 70 -7.87 -1.49 -1.47
C LEU A 70 -7.32 -1.34 -0.06
N TYR A 71 -7.57 -2.32 0.82
CA TYR A 71 -7.05 -2.30 2.19
C TYR A 71 -5.52 -2.36 2.24
N PHE A 72 -4.90 -3.11 1.33
CA PHE A 72 -3.44 -3.17 1.21
C PHE A 72 -2.88 -1.83 0.74
N LEU A 73 -3.51 -1.23 -0.28
CA LEU A 73 -3.11 0.09 -0.77
C LEU A 73 -3.25 1.17 0.29
N LEU A 74 -4.35 1.16 1.05
CA LEU A 74 -4.55 2.09 2.16
C LEU A 74 -3.53 1.87 3.28
N ALA A 75 -3.17 0.62 3.61
CA ALA A 75 -2.14 0.34 4.61
C ALA A 75 -0.76 0.86 4.19
N ILE A 76 -0.40 0.71 2.91
CA ILE A 76 0.85 1.28 2.37
C ILE A 76 0.78 2.80 2.33
N ALA A 77 -0.32 3.36 1.82
CA ALA A 77 -0.49 4.81 1.70
C ALA A 77 -0.44 5.50 3.06
N THR A 78 -1.06 4.92 4.09
CA THR A 78 -1.01 5.44 5.46
C THR A 78 0.40 5.33 6.05
N GLY A 79 1.12 4.22 5.82
CA GLY A 79 2.52 4.10 6.23
C GLY A 79 3.44 5.13 5.57
N ILE A 80 3.25 5.37 4.27
CA ILE A 80 3.95 6.42 3.51
C ILE A 80 3.62 7.80 4.06
N PHE A 81 2.33 8.09 4.27
CA PHE A 81 1.85 9.36 4.78
C PHE A 81 2.41 9.65 6.18
N ILE A 82 2.35 8.67 7.10
CA ILE A 82 2.93 8.79 8.44
C ILE A 82 4.43 9.08 8.34
N ALA A 83 5.18 8.36 7.51
CA ALA A 83 6.61 8.60 7.39
C ALA A 83 6.93 10.00 6.86
N ILE A 84 6.22 10.46 5.82
CA ILE A 84 6.41 11.81 5.25
C ILE A 84 6.05 12.91 6.26
N VAL A 85 4.97 12.72 7.03
CA VAL A 85 4.52 13.72 8.02
C VAL A 85 5.38 13.70 9.28
N SER A 86 5.82 12.52 9.73
CA SER A 86 6.58 12.33 10.97
C SER A 86 8.07 12.64 10.83
N LEU A 87 8.63 12.62 9.62
CA LEU A 87 9.97 13.14 9.38
C LEU A 87 9.87 14.61 8.92
N PRO A 88 9.98 15.61 9.83
CA PRO A 88 10.28 16.96 9.40
C PRO A 88 11.64 16.90 8.67
N ARG A 89 11.61 17.34 7.42
CA ARG A 89 12.73 17.49 6.47
C ARG A 89 14.06 17.66 7.22
N LEU A 90 14.90 16.62 7.22
CA LEU A 90 16.34 16.75 7.44
C LEU A 90 16.96 17.48 6.24
#